data_AF-A0A5C6AVD8-F1
#
_entry.id   AF-A0A5C6AVD8-F1
#
_cell.length_a   1.000
_cell.length_b   1.000
_cell.length_c   1.000
_cell.angle_alpha   90.00
_cell.angle_beta   90.00
_cell.angle_gamma   90.00
#
_symmetry.space_group_name_H-M   'P 1'
#
loop_
_entity.id
_entity.type
_entity.pdbx_description
1 polymer ?
#
loop_
_entity_poly.entity_id
_entity_poly.type
_entity_poly.pdbx_seq_one_letter_code
_entity_poly.pdbx_strand_id
1 'polypeptide(L)'
;MRHALFSSQPPPDPAKPKPSRLRCRRLLLNQGCSFVELHADRLAKCRVPKLPRVEPRPEQECCDEAKAAGMSDGDAGGVVCCDGRKVSCVWISTGYLIGHPDRPTEPTAIKIIDECVKKHEDTHHGHIDDCKAKVPSLERPDFSAGVDADKGECEAYKAEEKCMKGKIVKCRGRLNCANQVRQVLEILKKRRDRHCRDSLKP
;
A
#
# COMPACT_ATOMS: atom_id res chain seq x y z
N MET A 1 31.56 12.34 41.22
CA MET A 1 31.89 10.90 41.21
C MET A 1 31.71 10.39 39.78
N ARG A 2 32.80 10.07 39.07
CA ARG A 2 32.80 9.67 37.66
C ARG A 2 32.75 8.14 37.59
N HIS A 3 31.66 7.56 37.11
CA HIS A 3 31.57 6.15 36.80
C HIS A 3 32.12 5.91 35.39
N ALA A 4 33.25 5.22 35.30
CA ALA A 4 33.80 4.69 34.05
C ALA A 4 33.06 3.39 33.71
N LEU A 5 32.36 3.36 32.58
CA LEU A 5 31.77 2.14 32.03
C LEU A 5 32.79 1.50 31.09
N PHE A 6 33.36 0.38 31.53
CA PHE A 6 34.19 -0.51 30.72
C PHE A 6 33.32 -1.16 29.64
N SER A 7 33.63 -0.88 28.37
CA SER A 7 33.07 -1.59 27.21
C SER A 7 33.93 -2.82 26.92
N SER A 8 33.46 -4.00 27.32
CA SER A 8 34.07 -5.28 26.97
C SER A 8 33.55 -5.73 25.61
N GLN A 9 34.35 -5.61 24.56
CA GLN A 9 34.04 -6.22 23.27
C GLN A 9 34.26 -7.75 23.34
N PRO A 10 33.34 -8.55 22.80
CA PRO A 10 33.53 -10.00 22.70
C PRO A 10 34.67 -10.35 21.72
N PRO A 11 35.37 -11.48 21.93
CA PRO A 11 36.42 -11.94 21.04
C PRO A 11 35.86 -12.27 19.65
N PRO A 12 36.68 -12.14 18.58
CA PRO A 12 36.27 -12.46 17.22
C PRO A 12 36.00 -13.96 17.05
N ASP A 13 34.93 -14.27 16.33
CA ASP A 13 34.50 -15.62 15.99
C ASP A 13 35.61 -16.42 15.25
N PRO A 14 35.79 -17.72 15.57
CA PRO A 14 36.68 -18.59 14.82
C PRO A 14 36.19 -18.73 13.37
N ALA A 15 37.10 -18.47 12.43
CA ALA A 15 36.85 -18.46 11.00
C ALA A 15 36.09 -19.71 10.52
N LYS A 16 34.91 -19.51 9.93
CA LYS A 16 34.13 -20.58 9.31
C LYS A 16 34.95 -21.28 8.21
N PRO A 17 34.94 -22.63 8.16
CA PRO A 17 35.68 -23.38 7.16
C PRO A 17 35.19 -23.01 5.75
N LYS A 18 36.14 -22.65 4.87
CA LYS A 18 35.87 -22.36 3.46
C LYS A 18 35.26 -23.61 2.81
N PRO A 19 34.14 -23.50 2.08
CA PRO A 19 33.53 -24.64 1.42
C PRO A 19 34.52 -25.22 0.40
N SER A 20 34.75 -26.53 0.48
CA SER A 20 35.63 -27.25 -0.44
C SER A 20 35.04 -27.22 -1.86
N ARG A 21 35.91 -26.97 -2.84
CA ARG A 21 35.60 -26.80 -4.28
C ARG A 21 34.80 -27.96 -4.89
N LEU A 22 34.72 -29.12 -4.22
CA LEU A 22 34.04 -30.31 -4.73
C LEU A 22 32.50 -30.27 -4.66
N ARG A 23 31.89 -29.38 -3.87
CA ARG A 23 30.41 -29.30 -3.81
C ARG A 23 29.76 -28.47 -4.93
N CYS A 24 30.53 -27.68 -5.70
CA CYS A 24 29.96 -26.92 -6.81
C CYS A 24 29.56 -27.77 -8.02
N ARG A 25 30.11 -28.98 -8.19
CA ARG A 25 29.88 -29.78 -9.40
C ARG A 25 28.54 -30.52 -9.41
N ARG A 26 27.91 -30.76 -8.25
CA ARG A 26 26.65 -31.53 -8.15
C ARG A 26 25.37 -30.68 -8.24
N LEU A 27 25.48 -29.34 -8.16
CA LEU A 27 24.34 -28.42 -8.26
C LEU A 27 24.10 -27.87 -9.68
N LEU A 28 25.08 -28.00 -10.58
CA LEU A 28 25.03 -27.41 -11.93
C LEU A 28 24.34 -28.28 -12.99
N LEU A 29 24.08 -29.56 -12.70
CA LEU A 29 23.43 -30.49 -13.66
C LEU A 29 21.89 -30.42 -13.63
N ASN A 30 21.27 -29.90 -12.56
CA ASN A 30 19.81 -29.80 -12.44
C ASN A 30 19.20 -28.50 -13.01
N GLN A 31 19.99 -27.62 -13.64
CA GLN A 31 19.52 -26.35 -14.20
C GLN A 31 19.64 -26.24 -15.74
N GLY A 32 19.84 -27.35 -16.46
CA GLY A 32 19.81 -27.33 -17.94
C GLY A 32 20.99 -26.62 -18.62
N CYS A 33 22.15 -26.49 -17.95
CA CYS A 33 23.37 -26.03 -18.60
C CYS A 33 23.96 -27.15 -19.47
N SER A 34 23.62 -27.18 -20.77
CA SER A 34 24.04 -28.25 -21.69
C SER A 34 25.51 -28.26 -22.11
N PHE A 35 26.36 -27.34 -21.64
CA PHE A 35 27.79 -27.39 -21.96
C PHE A 35 28.65 -26.68 -20.91
N VAL A 36 29.56 -27.41 -20.27
CA VAL A 36 30.64 -26.84 -19.46
C VAL A 36 31.96 -27.32 -20.06
N GLU A 37 32.53 -26.51 -20.94
CA GLU A 37 33.89 -26.71 -21.44
C GLU A 37 34.86 -26.31 -20.32
N LEU A 38 35.48 -27.31 -19.70
CA LEU A 38 36.41 -27.15 -18.59
C LEU A 38 37.81 -26.76 -19.11
N HIS A 39 37.99 -25.48 -19.44
CA HIS A 39 39.33 -24.90 -19.54
C HIS A 39 39.82 -24.46 -18.16
N ALA A 40 40.92 -25.05 -17.70
CA ALA A 40 41.44 -24.94 -16.33
C ALA A 40 41.88 -23.52 -15.90
N ASP A 41 42.01 -22.56 -16.82
CA ASP A 41 42.55 -21.21 -16.53
C ASP A 41 41.57 -20.04 -16.74
N ARG A 42 40.28 -20.30 -16.88
CA ARG A 42 39.26 -19.25 -16.82
C ARG A 42 38.20 -19.65 -15.81
N LEU A 43 38.22 -18.98 -14.66
CA LEU A 43 37.04 -18.84 -13.80
C LEU A 43 35.95 -18.16 -14.63
N ALA A 44 35.24 -18.96 -15.44
CA ALA A 44 34.08 -18.53 -16.18
C ALA A 44 33.09 -17.99 -15.15
N LYS A 45 32.90 -16.68 -15.16
CA LYS A 45 31.88 -16.02 -14.35
C LYS A 45 30.55 -16.63 -14.77
N CYS A 46 30.01 -17.56 -13.98
CA CYS A 46 28.65 -18.02 -14.12
C CYS A 46 27.74 -16.79 -13.93
N ARG A 47 27.38 -16.13 -15.03
CA ARG A 47 26.31 -15.15 -15.01
C ARG A 47 25.03 -15.95 -14.88
N VAL A 48 24.48 -15.98 -13.67
CA VAL A 48 23.11 -16.42 -13.47
C VAL A 48 22.26 -15.52 -14.38
N PRO A 49 21.48 -16.09 -15.34
CA PRO A 49 20.57 -15.31 -16.15
C PRO A 49 19.69 -14.50 -15.19
N LYS A 50 19.71 -13.17 -15.33
CA LYS A 50 18.83 -12.30 -14.56
C LYS A 50 17.41 -12.66 -14.99
N LEU A 51 16.62 -13.25 -14.08
CA LEU A 51 15.22 -13.52 -14.34
C LEU A 51 14.55 -12.22 -14.83
N PRO A 52 13.66 -12.29 -15.84
CA PRO A 52 12.93 -11.12 -16.29
C PRO A 52 12.23 -10.49 -15.08
N ARG A 53 12.40 -9.18 -14.89
CA ARG A 53 11.65 -8.46 -13.86
C ARG A 53 10.19 -8.51 -14.29
N VAL A 54 9.34 -9.06 -13.43
CA VAL A 54 7.89 -8.90 -13.58
C VAL A 54 7.60 -7.46 -13.20
N GLU A 55 7.14 -6.67 -14.17
CA GLU A 55 6.76 -5.28 -13.92
C GLU A 55 5.54 -5.26 -12.98
N PRO A 56 5.48 -4.34 -12.01
CA PRO A 56 4.30 -4.19 -11.16
C PRO A 56 3.05 -3.88 -11.99
N ARG A 57 1.91 -4.45 -11.60
CA ARG A 57 0.61 -4.15 -12.23
C ARG A 57 0.27 -2.67 -12.12
N PRO A 58 -0.50 -2.09 -13.04
CA PRO A 58 -1.09 -0.76 -12.91
C PRO A 58 -1.99 -0.63 -11.66
N GLU A 59 -2.14 0.58 -11.12
CA GLU A 59 -3.00 0.85 -9.95
C GLU A 59 -4.45 0.39 -10.14
N GLN A 60 -5.05 0.68 -11.30
CA GLN A 60 -6.43 0.28 -11.55
C GLN A 60 -6.61 -1.24 -11.51
N GLU A 61 -5.67 -1.99 -12.10
CA GLU A 61 -5.68 -3.47 -12.08
C GLU A 61 -5.59 -4.01 -10.65
N CYS A 62 -4.71 -3.44 -9.82
CA CYS A 62 -4.63 -3.80 -8.40
C CYS A 62 -5.96 -3.56 -7.65
N CYS A 63 -6.61 -2.43 -7.90
CA CYS A 63 -7.85 -2.06 -7.21
C CYS A 63 -9.05 -2.87 -7.68
N ASP A 64 -9.10 -3.20 -8.97
CA ASP A 64 -10.13 -4.06 -9.54
C ASP A 64 -9.99 -5.50 -9.02
N GLU A 65 -8.76 -6.04 -8.98
CA GLU A 65 -8.50 -7.35 -8.40
C GLU A 65 -8.78 -7.39 -6.89
N ALA A 66 -8.39 -6.35 -6.14
CA ALA A 66 -8.65 -6.28 -4.69
C ALA A 66 -10.16 -6.30 -4.43
N LYS A 67 -10.91 -5.55 -5.22
CA LYS A 67 -12.37 -5.54 -5.14
C LYS A 67 -12.98 -6.89 -5.51
N ALA A 68 -12.51 -7.52 -6.58
CA ALA A 68 -12.96 -8.85 -6.99
C ALA A 68 -12.64 -9.93 -5.94
N ALA A 69 -11.55 -9.76 -5.19
CA ALA A 69 -11.17 -10.59 -4.06
C ALA A 69 -11.96 -10.28 -2.76
N GLY A 70 -12.93 -9.36 -2.81
CA GLY A 70 -13.76 -8.99 -1.65
C GLY A 70 -13.06 -8.09 -0.64
N MET A 71 -11.87 -7.56 -0.94
CA MET A 71 -11.09 -6.74 -0.01
C MET A 71 -11.70 -5.36 0.24
N SER A 72 -12.76 -4.97 -0.49
CA SER A 72 -13.41 -3.70 -0.23
C SER A 72 -14.21 -3.69 1.06
N ASP A 73 -14.71 -4.84 1.53
CA ASP A 73 -15.47 -4.98 2.78
C ASP A 73 -16.59 -3.93 2.99
N GLY A 74 -17.23 -3.50 1.89
CA GLY A 74 -18.24 -2.45 1.89
C GLY A 74 -17.72 -1.00 2.00
N ASP A 75 -16.41 -0.81 2.05
CA ASP A 75 -15.77 0.50 2.16
C ASP A 75 -15.83 1.32 0.85
N ALA A 76 -15.71 2.63 1.04
CA ALA A 76 -15.60 3.62 -0.02
C ALA A 76 -14.23 3.61 -0.72
N GLY A 77 -13.20 3.21 -0.01
CA GLY A 77 -11.82 3.14 -0.45
C GLY A 77 -11.00 2.31 0.53
N GLY A 78 -9.74 2.09 0.18
CA GLY A 78 -8.79 1.41 1.04
C GLY A 78 -7.39 1.46 0.47
N VAL A 79 -6.38 1.31 1.32
CA VAL A 79 -5.00 1.10 0.87
C VAL A 79 -4.73 -0.39 0.72
N VAL A 80 -4.26 -0.80 -0.46
CA VAL A 80 -3.82 -2.16 -0.72
C VAL A 80 -2.33 -2.20 -1.00
N CYS A 81 -1.68 -3.26 -0.56
CA CYS A 81 -0.35 -3.63 -1.00
C CYS A 81 -0.46 -4.48 -2.26
N CYS A 82 0.03 -3.93 -3.37
CA CYS A 82 0.02 -4.59 -4.67
C CYS A 82 1.43 -4.59 -5.24
N ASP A 83 1.99 -5.76 -5.50
CA ASP A 83 3.30 -5.93 -6.14
C ASP A 83 4.43 -5.11 -5.48
N GLY A 84 4.42 -5.05 -4.14
CA GLY A 84 5.42 -4.35 -3.34
C GLY A 84 5.24 -2.84 -3.23
N ARG A 85 4.09 -2.28 -3.63
CA ARG A 85 3.76 -0.86 -3.46
C ARG A 85 2.39 -0.65 -2.81
N LYS A 86 2.26 0.45 -2.07
CA LYS A 86 1.00 0.93 -1.50
C LYS A 86 0.17 1.56 -2.62
N VAL A 87 -1.10 1.22 -2.68
CA VAL A 87 -2.05 1.68 -3.70
C VAL A 87 -3.33 2.12 -3.03
N SER A 88 -3.69 3.39 -3.19
CA SER A 88 -4.98 3.93 -2.73
C SER A 88 -6.08 3.58 -3.71
N CYS A 89 -6.95 2.67 -3.31
CA CYS A 89 -8.10 2.24 -4.10
C CYS A 89 -9.36 3.02 -3.72
N VAL A 90 -10.15 3.35 -4.74
CA VAL A 90 -11.45 3.99 -4.59
C VAL A 90 -12.52 3.06 -5.13
N TRP A 91 -13.47 2.71 -4.27
CA TRP A 91 -14.57 1.82 -4.59
C TRP A 91 -15.94 2.50 -4.51
N ILE A 92 -16.02 3.80 -4.16
CA ILE A 92 -17.30 4.53 -4.01
C ILE A 92 -18.19 4.44 -5.25
N SER A 93 -17.61 4.65 -6.44
CA SER A 93 -18.34 4.61 -7.71
C SER A 93 -18.86 3.20 -8.03
N THR A 94 -18.45 2.19 -7.26
CA THR A 94 -18.78 0.79 -7.50
C THR A 94 -19.11 -0.03 -6.24
N GLY A 95 -19.32 0.56 -5.06
CA GLY A 95 -19.49 -0.20 -3.81
C GLY A 95 -20.30 0.52 -2.73
N TYR A 96 -19.78 1.64 -2.20
CA TYR A 96 -20.31 2.31 -1.00
C TYR A 96 -21.78 2.80 -1.09
N LEU A 97 -22.28 3.05 -2.29
CA LEU A 97 -23.64 3.55 -2.51
C LEU A 97 -24.42 2.71 -3.53
N ILE A 98 -23.97 1.48 -3.83
CA ILE A 98 -24.77 0.59 -4.67
C ILE A 98 -26.10 0.31 -3.95
N GLY A 99 -27.18 0.85 -4.50
CA GLY A 99 -28.53 0.72 -3.95
C GLY A 99 -28.94 1.79 -2.94
N HIS A 100 -28.04 2.69 -2.54
CA HIS A 100 -28.41 3.81 -1.65
C HIS A 100 -29.12 4.90 -2.47
N PRO A 101 -30.30 5.39 -2.04
CA PRO A 101 -31.04 6.41 -2.79
C PRO A 101 -30.24 7.71 -2.99
N ASP A 102 -29.31 8.00 -2.09
CA ASP A 102 -28.44 9.19 -2.14
C ASP A 102 -27.11 8.97 -2.89
N ARG A 103 -27.02 7.94 -3.75
CA ARG A 103 -25.85 7.74 -4.61
C ARG A 103 -25.64 8.95 -5.53
N PRO A 104 -24.44 9.55 -5.59
CA PRO A 104 -24.11 10.56 -6.58
C PRO A 104 -24.33 10.04 -7.99
N THR A 105 -25.06 10.79 -8.78
CA THR A 105 -25.36 10.52 -10.19
C THR A 105 -24.71 11.54 -11.13
N GLU A 106 -24.31 12.71 -10.61
CA GLU A 106 -23.67 13.75 -11.42
C GLU A 106 -22.20 13.37 -11.67
N PRO A 107 -21.75 13.22 -12.94
CA PRO A 107 -20.40 12.78 -13.25
C PRO A 107 -19.29 13.64 -12.62
N THR A 108 -19.53 14.95 -12.51
CA THR A 108 -18.57 15.86 -11.87
C THR A 108 -18.55 15.70 -10.35
N ALA A 109 -19.69 15.44 -9.72
CA ALA A 109 -19.72 15.15 -8.28
C ALA A 109 -19.02 13.83 -7.99
N ILE A 110 -19.30 12.77 -8.75
CA ILE A 110 -18.63 11.47 -8.65
C ILE A 110 -17.12 11.64 -8.74
N LYS A 111 -16.62 12.35 -9.77
CA LYS A 111 -15.18 12.62 -9.91
C LYS A 111 -14.58 13.39 -8.74
N ILE A 112 -15.28 14.41 -8.22
CA ILE A 112 -14.81 15.17 -7.06
C ILE A 112 -14.72 14.26 -5.84
N ILE A 113 -15.72 13.42 -5.63
CA ILE A 113 -15.80 12.51 -4.50
C ILE A 113 -14.69 11.45 -4.61
N ASP A 114 -14.57 10.77 -5.74
CA ASP A 114 -13.52 9.76 -5.97
C ASP A 114 -12.12 10.35 -5.76
N GLU A 115 -11.86 11.56 -6.28
CA GLU A 115 -10.58 12.24 -6.09
C GLU A 115 -10.29 12.57 -4.59
N CYS A 116 -11.32 12.80 -3.78
CA CYS A 116 -11.15 13.15 -2.37
C CYS A 116 -11.12 11.90 -1.47
N VAL A 117 -11.82 10.83 -1.82
CA VAL A 117 -11.67 9.52 -1.20
C VAL A 117 -10.26 9.00 -1.42
N LYS A 118 -9.72 9.12 -2.65
CA LYS A 118 -8.30 8.78 -2.87
C LYS A 118 -7.38 9.57 -1.94
N LYS A 119 -7.70 10.84 -1.67
CA LYS A 119 -6.92 11.67 -0.75
C LYS A 119 -7.03 11.22 0.72
N HIS A 120 -8.19 10.68 1.12
CA HIS A 120 -8.36 9.98 2.40
C HIS A 120 -7.38 8.80 2.47
N GLU A 121 -7.44 7.91 1.48
CA GLU A 121 -6.61 6.70 1.42
C GLU A 121 -5.10 6.99 1.31
N ASP A 122 -4.71 8.02 0.54
CA ASP A 122 -3.31 8.45 0.45
C ASP A 122 -2.74 8.80 1.84
N THR A 123 -3.58 9.29 2.76
CA THR A 123 -3.19 9.61 4.14
C THR A 123 -2.83 8.35 4.92
N HIS A 124 -3.53 7.24 4.67
CA HIS A 124 -3.25 5.96 5.32
C HIS A 124 -1.95 5.29 4.86
N HIS A 125 -1.27 5.78 3.81
CA HIS A 125 0.04 5.23 3.41
C HIS A 125 1.08 5.30 4.54
N GLY A 126 1.01 6.32 5.41
CA GLY A 126 1.88 6.45 6.57
C GLY A 126 1.41 5.68 7.81
N HIS A 127 0.21 5.10 7.76
CA HIS A 127 -0.43 4.39 8.87
C HIS A 127 -0.33 2.86 8.77
N ILE A 128 0.17 2.36 7.64
CA ILE A 128 0.34 0.92 7.37
C ILE A 128 1.82 0.59 7.11
N ASP A 129 2.18 -0.67 7.34
CA ASP A 129 3.56 -1.15 7.12
C ASP A 129 3.91 -1.14 5.63
N ASP A 130 5.20 -1.20 5.33
CA ASP A 130 5.67 -1.27 3.95
C ASP A 130 5.27 -2.58 3.29
N CYS A 131 4.87 -2.47 2.03
CA CYS A 131 4.45 -3.63 1.25
C CYS A 131 5.63 -4.55 0.95
N LYS A 132 5.42 -5.86 1.10
CA LYS A 132 6.44 -6.86 0.80
C LYS A 132 6.76 -6.83 -0.70
N ALA A 133 8.04 -6.85 -1.06
CA ALA A 133 8.54 -6.74 -2.45
C ALA A 133 8.24 -7.95 -3.36
N LYS A 134 7.21 -8.75 -3.05
CA LYS A 134 6.83 -9.93 -3.83
C LYS A 134 5.98 -9.51 -5.03
N VAL A 135 6.28 -10.06 -6.20
CA VAL A 135 5.48 -9.90 -7.42
C VAL A 135 5.17 -11.28 -8.00
N PRO A 136 3.89 -11.63 -8.27
CA PRO A 136 2.69 -10.87 -7.93
C PRO A 136 2.36 -10.96 -6.43
N SER A 137 1.78 -9.89 -5.87
CA SER A 137 1.19 -9.90 -4.52
C SER A 137 0.01 -8.96 -4.40
N LEU A 138 -0.99 -9.33 -3.61
CA LEU A 138 -2.15 -8.51 -3.31
C LEU A 138 -2.60 -8.78 -1.88
N GLU A 139 -2.56 -7.77 -1.02
CA GLU A 139 -3.05 -7.83 0.36
C GLU A 139 -3.62 -6.46 0.77
N ARG A 140 -4.61 -6.44 1.67
CA ARG A 140 -5.09 -5.23 2.34
C ARG A 140 -4.60 -5.27 3.79
N PRO A 141 -3.51 -4.57 4.13
CA PRO A 141 -2.95 -4.64 5.47
C PRO A 141 -3.82 -3.87 6.47
N ASP A 142 -3.75 -4.31 7.73
CA ASP A 142 -4.23 -3.53 8.87
C ASP A 142 -3.29 -2.34 9.14
N PHE A 143 -3.69 -1.47 10.05
CA PHE A 143 -2.82 -0.42 10.59
C PHE A 143 -1.53 -1.03 11.20
N SER A 144 -0.41 -0.33 11.04
CA SER A 144 0.87 -0.70 11.64
C SER A 144 0.75 -0.83 13.15
N ALA A 145 1.54 -1.74 13.73
CA ALA A 145 1.61 -1.91 15.17
C ALA A 145 1.97 -0.57 15.87
N GLY A 146 1.16 -0.17 16.86
CA GLY A 146 1.34 1.07 17.60
C GLY A 146 0.77 2.32 16.93
N VAL A 147 0.18 2.20 15.74
CA VAL A 147 -0.61 3.28 15.15
C VAL A 147 -2.05 3.19 15.68
N ASP A 148 -2.53 4.30 16.24
CA ASP A 148 -3.93 4.47 16.64
C ASP A 148 -4.80 4.66 15.39
N ALA A 149 -5.68 3.69 15.13
CA ALA A 149 -6.57 3.70 13.97
C ALA A 149 -7.55 4.89 14.01
N ASP A 150 -8.10 5.26 15.17
CA ASP A 150 -9.03 6.40 15.28
C ASP A 150 -8.31 7.72 15.00
N LYS A 151 -7.08 7.87 15.46
CA LYS A 151 -6.25 9.03 15.11
C LYS A 151 -5.94 9.07 13.62
N GLY A 152 -5.60 7.94 13.01
CA GLY A 152 -5.31 7.83 11.58
C GLY A 152 -6.52 8.16 10.70
N GLU A 153 -7.68 7.61 11.03
CA GLU A 153 -8.96 7.92 10.37
C GLU A 153 -9.36 9.40 10.57
N CYS A 154 -9.16 9.95 11.77
CA CYS A 154 -9.41 11.37 12.04
C CYS A 154 -8.57 12.28 11.12
N GLU A 155 -7.30 11.95 10.90
CA GLU A 155 -6.42 12.69 9.99
C GLU A 155 -6.90 12.57 8.53
N ALA A 156 -7.18 11.36 8.08
CA ALA A 156 -7.62 11.08 6.72
C ALA A 156 -8.95 11.78 6.39
N TYR A 157 -9.94 11.71 7.27
CA TYR A 157 -11.22 12.41 7.08
C TYR A 157 -11.07 13.94 7.06
N LYS A 158 -10.13 14.51 7.84
CA LYS A 158 -9.82 15.94 7.75
C LYS A 158 -9.21 16.30 6.39
N ALA A 159 -8.37 15.44 5.83
CA ALA A 159 -7.80 15.63 4.50
C ALA A 159 -8.87 15.54 3.40
N GLU A 160 -9.79 14.57 3.49
CA GLU A 160 -10.92 14.42 2.57
C GLU A 160 -11.87 15.61 2.62
N GLU A 161 -12.26 16.04 3.82
CA GLU A 161 -13.15 17.19 4.00
C GLU A 161 -12.54 18.47 3.40
N LYS A 162 -11.25 18.71 3.65
CA LYS A 162 -10.51 19.84 3.06
C LYS A 162 -10.48 19.74 1.53
N CYS A 163 -10.26 18.55 0.99
CA CYS A 163 -10.30 18.29 -0.45
C CYS A 163 -11.67 18.64 -1.05
N MET A 164 -12.75 18.14 -0.46
CA MET A 164 -14.11 18.35 -0.99
C MET A 164 -14.51 19.82 -0.94
N LYS A 165 -14.26 20.50 0.20
CA LYS A 165 -14.50 21.95 0.33
C LYS A 165 -13.77 22.75 -0.74
N GLY A 166 -12.52 22.40 -1.03
CA GLY A 166 -11.73 23.08 -2.06
C GLY A 166 -12.18 22.78 -3.50
N LYS A 167 -12.79 21.61 -3.75
CA LYS A 167 -13.17 21.18 -5.11
C LYS A 167 -14.62 21.43 -5.47
N ILE A 168 -15.51 21.77 -4.53
CA ILE A 168 -16.93 22.04 -4.83
C ILE A 168 -17.11 23.14 -5.90
N VAL A 169 -16.18 24.09 -5.98
CA VAL A 169 -16.16 25.13 -7.03
C VAL A 169 -16.07 24.56 -8.46
N LYS A 170 -15.52 23.35 -8.63
CA LYS A 170 -15.48 22.63 -9.92
C LYS A 170 -16.88 22.26 -10.43
N CYS A 171 -17.91 22.31 -9.59
CA CYS A 171 -19.30 22.14 -10.04
C CYS A 171 -19.79 23.30 -10.94
N ARG A 172 -19.11 24.46 -10.95
CA ARG A 172 -19.42 25.63 -11.79
C ARG A 172 -20.89 26.08 -11.66
N GLY A 173 -21.40 26.13 -10.43
CA GLY A 173 -22.78 26.56 -10.15
C GLY A 173 -23.86 25.52 -10.43
N ARG A 174 -23.53 24.33 -10.95
CA ARG A 174 -24.52 23.25 -11.13
C ARG A 174 -25.02 22.74 -9.79
N LEU A 175 -26.29 23.01 -9.48
CA LEU A 175 -26.90 22.73 -8.18
C LEU A 175 -26.84 21.25 -7.82
N ASN A 176 -27.17 20.34 -8.74
CA ASN A 176 -27.14 18.89 -8.48
C ASN A 176 -25.73 18.41 -8.08
N CYS A 177 -24.70 18.85 -8.82
CA CYS A 177 -23.31 18.52 -8.50
C CYS A 177 -22.92 19.02 -7.11
N ALA A 178 -23.21 20.30 -6.82
CA ALA A 178 -22.86 20.90 -5.55
C ALA A 178 -23.61 20.26 -4.38
N ASN A 179 -24.88 19.90 -4.57
CA ASN A 179 -25.70 19.26 -3.54
C ASN A 179 -25.22 17.85 -3.23
N GLN A 180 -24.86 17.04 -4.23
CA GLN A 180 -24.31 15.69 -4.02
C GLN A 180 -22.97 15.76 -3.28
N VAL A 181 -22.06 16.67 -3.65
CA VAL A 181 -20.80 16.87 -2.92
C VAL A 181 -21.05 17.30 -1.46
N ARG A 182 -22.02 18.20 -1.21
CA ARG A 182 -22.38 18.62 0.15
C ARG A 182 -22.99 17.50 0.98
N GLN A 183 -23.85 16.67 0.40
CA GLN A 183 -24.45 15.52 1.09
C GLN A 183 -23.37 14.56 1.58
N VAL A 184 -22.40 14.21 0.73
CA VAL A 184 -21.26 13.38 1.13
C VAL A 184 -20.42 14.09 2.20
N LEU A 185 -20.18 15.40 2.06
CA LEU A 185 -19.45 16.18 3.05
C LEU A 185 -20.09 16.12 4.45
N GLU A 186 -21.42 16.14 4.56
CA GLU A 186 -22.10 16.01 5.86
C GLU A 186 -21.97 14.61 6.47
N ILE A 187 -21.98 13.55 5.65
CA ILE A 187 -21.71 12.18 6.11
C ILE A 187 -20.27 12.08 6.62
N LEU A 188 -19.31 12.64 5.88
CA LEU A 188 -17.90 12.64 6.25
C LEU A 188 -17.63 13.37 7.56
N LYS A 189 -18.26 14.54 7.79
CA LYS A 189 -18.14 15.26 9.06
C LYS A 189 -18.56 14.41 10.25
N LYS A 190 -19.66 13.64 10.14
CA LYS A 190 -20.10 12.74 11.22
C LYS A 190 -19.10 11.63 11.51
N ARG A 191 -18.46 11.08 10.47
CA ARG A 191 -17.41 10.04 10.59
C ARG A 191 -16.14 10.62 11.20
N ARG A 192 -15.67 11.74 10.67
CA ARG A 192 -14.57 12.53 11.24
C ARG A 192 -14.80 12.79 12.73
N ASP A 193 -15.96 13.28 13.12
CA ASP A 193 -16.26 13.64 14.52
C ASP A 193 -16.35 12.42 15.43
N ARG A 194 -16.67 11.24 14.91
CA ARG A 194 -16.57 9.98 15.66
C ARG A 194 -15.11 9.68 15.98
N HIS A 195 -14.30 9.47 14.94
CA HIS A 195 -12.89 9.10 15.09
C HIS A 195 -12.06 10.17 15.84
N CYS A 196 -12.31 11.45 15.58
CA CYS A 196 -11.59 12.54 16.25
C CYS A 196 -11.99 12.74 17.73
N ARG A 197 -13.17 12.29 18.15
CA ARG A 197 -13.53 12.34 19.59
C ARG A 197 -12.89 11.19 20.33
N ASP A 198 -12.87 10.02 19.71
CA ASP A 198 -12.25 8.84 20.31
C ASP A 198 -10.72 8.96 20.36
N SER A 199 -10.09 9.67 19.42
CA SER A 199 -8.64 9.99 19.47
C SER A 199 -8.22 10.93 20.60
N LEU A 200 -9.15 11.51 21.37
CA LEU A 200 -8.87 12.39 22.51
C LEU A 200 -8.93 11.64 23.85
N LYS A 201 -9.30 10.35 23.86
CA LYS A 201 -9.29 9.55 25.09
C LYS A 201 -7.83 9.17 25.41
N PRO A 202 -7.34 9.46 26.62
CA PRO A 202 -5.97 9.17 27.03
C PRO A 202 -5.68 7.68 27.20
#